data_AF-M3YD89-F1
#
_entry.id   AF-M3YD89-F1
#
_cell.length_a   1.000
_cell.length_b   1.000
_cell.length_c   1.000
_cell.angle_alpha   90.00
_cell.angle_beta   90.00
_cell.angle_gamma   90.00
#
_symmetry.space_group_name_H-M   'P 1'
#
loop_
_entity.id
_entity.type
_entity.pdbx_description
1 polymer ?
#
loop_
_entity_poly.entity_id
_entity_poly.type
_entity_poly.pdbx_seq_one_letter_code
_entity_poly.pdbx_strand_id
1 'polypeptide(L)'
;MMIKETSLRRDPDLRGELAFLARGCDFVLPSRFKKRLKSFQQTQIQNKPEKKPGTPLQPTATFPSSPQPLSVVPHVNNVVNAPLSINIPQFYFPEGLPDACSNHEQTLSKIETAFMDIEDQKADIYEMGKIAKLCGCPLYWKAPMFRAAGGERTGFVSAQSFIALWRKLLNDHHDDASKFICLLAKPSSNSLEQEDFIPLLQDVVDTHPGLTFLKDAPEFHSRYITTVIQRIFYTVNRSWSGKITSTEIRKSNFLQTLALLEEEEDINQITDYFSYEHFYVIYCKFWELDSDHDLYISQADLSRYNDQASSNRIIERIFSGAVTRGKTVQKEGRMSYADFVWFLISEEDKRNPTSIEYWFRCMDVDGDGVLSMYELEYFYEEQCERMEAMGIEPLPFHDLLCQMLDLVKPAIEGKITLRDLKRCRMAHIFYDTFFNLEKYLDHEQRDPFAVQKDVENEGPEPSDWDRFAAEEYETLVAEESAQAQFQEGFRFRGFKINV
;
A
#
# COMPACT_ATOMS: atom_id res chain seq x y z
N MET A 1 -19.30 -39.50 15.46
CA MET A 1 -20.20 -38.89 16.45
C MET A 1 -20.44 -37.47 15.97
N MET A 2 -21.65 -37.17 15.51
CA MET A 2 -22.02 -35.86 14.94
C MET A 2 -21.84 -34.77 16.00
N ILE A 3 -21.02 -33.76 15.70
CA ILE A 3 -20.95 -32.52 16.48
C ILE A 3 -21.93 -31.56 15.81
N LYS A 4 -22.97 -31.18 16.55
CA LYS A 4 -23.97 -30.22 16.12
C LYS A 4 -23.34 -28.83 16.05
N GLU A 5 -23.39 -28.22 14.88
CA GLU A 5 -23.37 -26.77 14.73
C GLU A 5 -24.62 -26.20 15.41
N THR A 6 -24.42 -25.36 16.41
CA THR A 6 -25.49 -24.54 16.98
C THR A 6 -25.01 -23.10 17.12
N SER A 7 -25.40 -22.29 16.13
CA SER A 7 -25.94 -20.94 16.26
C SER A 7 -25.05 -19.84 16.88
N LEU A 8 -24.12 -19.31 16.08
CA LEU A 8 -23.66 -17.91 16.19
C LEU A 8 -24.66 -17.01 15.46
N ARG A 9 -25.78 -16.71 16.12
CA ARG A 9 -26.72 -15.67 15.71
C ARG A 9 -27.03 -14.87 16.96
N ARG A 10 -26.47 -13.65 16.99
CA ARG A 10 -26.66 -12.52 17.92
C ARG A 10 -25.33 -12.14 18.57
N ASP A 11 -24.68 -11.14 17.99
CA ASP A 11 -24.17 -10.05 18.81
C ASP A 11 -24.36 -8.72 18.08
N PRO A 12 -25.18 -7.79 18.59
CA PRO A 12 -25.27 -6.44 18.06
C PRO A 12 -24.30 -5.53 18.83
N ASP A 13 -23.39 -4.89 18.09
CA ASP A 13 -22.53 -3.76 18.51
C ASP A 13 -21.06 -4.06 18.91
N LEU A 14 -20.36 -4.88 18.11
CA LEU A 14 -18.88 -5.01 18.12
C LEU A 14 -18.16 -3.65 17.89
N ARG A 15 -18.79 -2.72 17.15
CA ARG A 15 -18.29 -1.36 16.90
C ARG A 15 -18.22 -0.54 18.20
N GLY A 16 -19.28 -0.59 19.02
CA GLY A 16 -19.32 0.05 20.33
C GLY A 16 -18.30 -0.49 21.34
N GLU A 17 -18.06 -1.81 21.36
CA GLU A 17 -17.07 -2.44 22.25
C GLU A 17 -15.62 -2.05 21.91
N LEU A 18 -15.28 -1.90 20.63
CA LEU A 18 -13.94 -1.48 20.20
C LEU A 18 -13.69 0.00 20.41
N ALA A 19 -14.68 0.83 20.11
CA ALA A 19 -14.65 2.24 20.47
C ALA A 19 -14.46 2.40 21.98
N PHE A 20 -15.05 1.51 22.79
CA PHE A 20 -14.86 1.50 24.24
C PHE A 20 -13.46 0.99 24.66
N LEU A 21 -12.93 -0.06 24.03
CA LEU A 21 -11.58 -0.57 24.28
C LEU A 21 -10.50 0.45 23.89
N ALA A 22 -10.68 1.16 22.77
CA ALA A 22 -9.84 2.28 22.36
C ALA A 22 -9.95 3.45 23.36
N ARG A 23 -11.16 3.75 23.87
CA ARG A 23 -11.40 4.80 24.87
C ARG A 23 -10.79 4.50 26.26
N GLY A 24 -10.62 3.24 26.62
CA GLY A 24 -10.02 2.82 27.90
C GLY A 24 -8.50 2.99 27.97
N CYS A 25 -7.86 3.23 26.82
CA CYS A 25 -6.47 3.65 26.72
C CYS A 25 -6.45 5.17 26.53
N ASP A 26 -5.92 5.93 27.49
CA ASP A 26 -5.75 7.40 27.46
C ASP A 26 -4.93 7.95 26.26
N PHE A 27 -4.64 7.11 25.26
CA PHE A 27 -3.89 7.40 24.04
C PHE A 27 -4.72 7.35 22.75
N VAL A 28 -5.98 6.89 22.75
CA VAL A 28 -6.77 6.67 21.51
C VAL A 28 -8.04 7.52 21.41
N LEU A 29 -8.04 8.73 22.00
CA LEU A 29 -9.03 9.78 21.68
C LEU A 29 -8.36 11.17 21.58
N PRO A 30 -8.90 12.09 20.75
CA PRO A 30 -8.17 13.12 20.02
C PRO A 30 -7.61 14.23 20.92
N SER A 31 -6.45 13.97 21.52
CA SER A 31 -5.80 14.91 22.44
C SER A 31 -4.80 15.86 21.79
N ARG A 32 -4.78 16.01 20.45
CA ARG A 32 -4.01 17.10 19.79
C ARG A 32 -4.66 17.85 18.63
N PHE A 33 -5.94 17.65 18.33
CA PHE A 33 -6.62 18.37 17.24
C PHE A 33 -6.76 19.91 17.43
N LYS A 34 -6.23 20.51 18.50
CA LYS A 34 -6.34 21.97 18.76
C LYS A 34 -5.04 22.71 19.06
N LYS A 35 -3.88 22.06 19.20
CA LYS A 35 -2.66 22.74 19.71
C LYS A 35 -1.63 23.15 18.65
N ARG A 36 -1.67 22.62 17.43
CA ARG A 36 -0.77 23.06 16.32
C ARG A 36 -1.44 23.99 15.30
N LEU A 37 -2.77 23.96 15.20
CA LEU A 37 -3.54 24.96 14.43
C LEU A 37 -3.41 26.38 15.02
N LYS A 38 -3.05 26.50 16.30
CA LYS A 38 -2.80 27.79 16.99
C LYS A 38 -1.34 28.24 17.06
N SER A 39 -0.36 27.38 16.76
CA SER A 39 1.07 27.73 16.97
C SER A 39 1.90 27.94 15.69
N PHE A 40 1.40 27.61 14.50
CA PHE A 40 2.10 27.92 13.24
C PHE A 40 1.57 29.13 12.46
N GLN A 41 0.39 29.65 12.79
CA GLN A 41 -0.08 30.97 12.30
C GLN A 41 0.58 32.16 13.02
N GLN A 42 1.40 31.91 14.05
CA GLN A 42 1.96 32.95 14.93
C GLN A 42 3.49 33.01 14.93
N THR A 43 4.13 32.66 13.81
CA THR A 43 5.54 33.01 13.55
C THR A 43 5.70 33.51 12.12
N GLN A 44 4.89 34.51 11.76
CA GLN A 44 5.28 35.47 10.74
C GLN A 44 5.99 36.68 11.40
N ILE A 45 6.88 37.29 10.60
CA ILE A 45 7.42 38.66 10.69
C ILE A 45 8.82 38.78 11.34
N GLN A 46 9.87 38.69 10.49
CA GLN A 46 11.12 39.48 10.43
C GLN A 46 12.16 38.65 9.62
N ASN A 47 12.95 39.12 8.64
CA ASN A 47 13.25 40.43 8.09
C ASN A 47 14.02 40.27 6.75
N LYS A 48 13.66 41.10 5.77
CA LYS A 48 14.43 41.75 4.67
C LYS A 48 15.03 40.97 3.46
N PRO A 49 15.12 41.65 2.27
CA PRO A 49 15.35 41.05 0.96
C PRO A 49 16.76 41.31 0.38
N GLU A 50 17.23 40.43 -0.52
CA GLU A 50 18.32 40.76 -1.46
C GLU A 50 18.08 40.19 -2.87
N LYS A 51 18.70 40.88 -3.83
CA LYS A 51 18.43 40.98 -5.27
C LYS A 51 19.04 39.83 -6.11
N LYS A 52 18.40 39.52 -7.25
CA LYS A 52 19.00 38.85 -8.43
C LYS A 52 19.27 39.85 -9.56
N PRO A 53 20.28 39.60 -10.40
CA PRO A 53 20.16 39.70 -11.86
C PRO A 53 20.59 38.35 -12.49
N GLY A 54 20.19 37.87 -13.66
CA GLY A 54 19.51 38.41 -14.85
C GLY A 54 19.50 37.28 -15.90
N THR A 55 18.79 37.53 -17.00
CA THR A 55 18.17 36.65 -18.02
C THR A 55 19.16 35.89 -18.96
N PRO A 56 18.67 34.91 -19.78
CA PRO A 56 19.41 33.81 -20.40
C PRO A 56 19.73 34.00 -21.90
N LEU A 57 20.45 33.04 -22.50
CA LEU A 57 20.69 32.95 -23.95
C LEU A 57 20.15 31.65 -24.55
N GLN A 58 19.54 31.80 -25.72
CA GLN A 58 18.81 30.82 -26.53
C GLN A 58 19.72 30.04 -27.52
N PRO A 59 19.20 28.98 -28.17
CA PRO A 59 19.96 27.92 -28.84
C PRO A 59 20.16 28.17 -30.35
N THR A 60 21.10 27.43 -30.95
CA THR A 60 21.19 27.28 -32.41
C THR A 60 21.15 25.80 -32.80
N ALA A 61 20.21 25.48 -33.69
CA ALA A 61 20.08 24.21 -34.37
C ALA A 61 20.74 24.28 -35.75
N THR A 62 21.21 23.15 -36.28
CA THR A 62 20.93 22.70 -37.67
C THR A 62 21.56 21.32 -37.94
N PHE A 63 20.74 20.38 -38.40
CA PHE A 63 21.14 19.19 -39.17
C PHE A 63 21.35 19.58 -40.65
N PRO A 64 22.03 18.77 -41.49
CA PRO A 64 21.25 17.86 -42.35
C PRO A 64 21.94 16.53 -42.79
N SER A 65 21.07 15.51 -42.96
CA SER A 65 20.97 14.45 -44.00
C SER A 65 22.13 13.53 -44.46
N SER A 66 21.69 12.32 -44.80
CA SER A 66 22.32 11.03 -45.17
C SER A 66 22.82 10.93 -46.67
N PRO A 67 23.13 9.74 -47.28
CA PRO A 67 24.51 9.24 -47.48
C PRO A 67 24.88 8.74 -48.92
N GLN A 68 26.13 8.24 -49.07
CA GLN A 68 26.73 7.37 -50.13
C GLN A 68 27.44 8.00 -51.37
N PRO A 69 28.36 7.29 -52.09
CA PRO A 69 29.34 6.26 -51.68
C PRO A 69 30.79 6.40 -52.26
N LEU A 70 31.75 5.81 -51.53
CA LEU A 70 33.04 5.14 -51.88
C LEU A 70 33.87 5.53 -53.12
N SER A 71 35.19 5.80 -52.92
CA SER A 71 36.29 4.91 -53.38
C SER A 71 37.73 5.38 -53.06
N VAL A 72 38.49 4.46 -52.42
CA VAL A 72 39.89 4.02 -52.65
C VAL A 72 41.08 4.97 -52.44
N VAL A 73 41.91 4.68 -51.41
CA VAL A 73 43.41 4.60 -51.46
C VAL A 73 43.93 3.68 -50.30
N PRO A 74 45.22 3.28 -50.21
CA PRO A 74 45.69 1.91 -50.38
C PRO A 74 46.22 1.24 -49.10
N HIS A 75 46.40 -0.09 -49.20
CA HIS A 75 47.01 -0.98 -48.22
C HIS A 75 48.33 -0.45 -47.62
N VAL A 76 48.38 -0.37 -46.29
CA VAL A 76 49.63 -0.40 -45.51
C VAL A 76 49.47 -1.37 -44.34
N ASN A 77 50.24 -2.46 -44.45
CA ASN A 77 50.76 -3.39 -43.44
C ASN A 77 50.00 -3.60 -42.12
N ASN A 78 49.53 -4.85 -41.98
CA ASN A 78 49.11 -5.49 -40.74
C ASN A 78 50.11 -5.27 -39.60
N VAL A 79 49.75 -4.40 -38.67
CA VAL A 79 50.11 -4.55 -37.25
C VAL A 79 48.87 -5.13 -36.58
N VAL A 80 49.00 -6.35 -36.08
CA VAL A 80 47.96 -7.01 -35.28
C VAL A 80 47.76 -6.20 -34.00
N ASN A 81 46.82 -5.26 -34.02
CA ASN A 81 46.25 -4.73 -32.79
C ASN A 81 45.39 -5.85 -32.20
N ALA A 82 45.92 -6.53 -31.19
CA ALA A 82 45.14 -7.38 -30.32
C ALA A 82 43.91 -6.58 -29.83
N PRO A 83 42.70 -7.17 -29.81
CA PRO A 83 41.56 -6.49 -29.20
C PRO A 83 41.93 -6.25 -27.74
N LEU A 84 41.98 -4.97 -27.33
CA LEU A 84 42.05 -4.61 -25.92
C LEU A 84 40.90 -5.36 -25.25
N SER A 85 41.22 -6.37 -24.44
CA SER A 85 40.23 -7.07 -23.63
C SER A 85 39.63 -6.04 -22.69
N ILE A 86 38.46 -5.53 -23.02
CA ILE A 86 37.73 -4.61 -22.14
C ILE A 86 37.40 -5.43 -20.90
N ASN A 87 38.11 -5.16 -19.81
CA ASN A 87 37.82 -5.77 -18.51
C ASN A 87 36.56 -5.08 -17.99
N ILE A 88 35.40 -5.69 -18.23
CA ILE A 88 34.12 -5.27 -17.66
C ILE A 88 34.03 -5.94 -16.28
N PRO A 89 34.13 -5.19 -15.17
CA PRO A 89 33.98 -5.76 -13.84
C PRO A 89 32.58 -6.36 -13.67
N GLN A 90 32.43 -7.29 -12.72
CA GLN A 90 31.11 -7.77 -12.34
C GLN A 90 30.23 -6.58 -11.92
N PHE A 91 29.06 -6.45 -12.55
CA PHE A 91 28.11 -5.36 -12.30
C PHE A 91 26.73 -5.86 -11.83
N TYR A 92 26.51 -7.17 -11.87
CA TYR A 92 25.27 -7.81 -11.43
C TYR A 92 25.50 -8.54 -10.10
N PHE A 93 24.80 -8.08 -9.07
CA PHE A 93 24.88 -8.56 -7.69
C PHE A 93 23.45 -8.79 -7.14
N PRO A 94 22.87 -9.98 -7.33
CA PRO A 94 21.50 -10.29 -6.88
C PRO A 94 21.29 -10.10 -5.37
N GLU A 95 22.32 -10.44 -4.60
CA GLU A 95 22.32 -10.44 -3.14
C GLU A 95 22.93 -9.16 -2.55
N GLY A 96 23.05 -8.10 -3.36
CA GLY A 96 23.69 -6.85 -2.95
C GLY A 96 25.20 -6.83 -3.20
N LEU A 97 25.77 -5.63 -3.22
CA LEU A 97 27.21 -5.44 -3.45
C LEU A 97 27.99 -5.86 -2.20
N PRO A 98 28.94 -6.81 -2.28
CA PRO A 98 29.72 -7.23 -1.12
C PRO A 98 30.52 -6.05 -0.53
N ASP A 99 30.40 -5.85 0.78
CA ASP A 99 31.21 -4.88 1.51
C ASP A 99 32.59 -5.51 1.82
N ALA A 100 33.65 -4.91 1.27
CA ALA A 100 35.02 -5.39 1.49
C ALA A 100 35.57 -5.04 2.88
N CYS A 101 34.88 -4.19 3.65
CA CYS A 101 35.34 -3.63 4.92
C CYS A 101 34.59 -4.14 6.15
N SER A 102 33.59 -5.01 6.00
CA SER A 102 32.77 -5.50 7.11
C SER A 102 33.50 -6.54 7.96
N ASN A 103 33.71 -6.23 9.25
CA ASN A 103 34.33 -7.17 10.18
C ASN A 103 33.27 -8.12 10.77
N HIS A 104 32.87 -9.13 9.98
CA HIS A 104 31.86 -10.12 10.37
C HIS A 104 32.21 -10.81 11.69
N GLU A 105 33.49 -11.12 11.92
CA GLU A 105 33.94 -11.84 13.12
C GLU A 105 33.75 -11.04 14.41
N GLN A 106 33.95 -9.71 14.36
CA GLN A 106 33.66 -8.84 15.50
C GLN A 106 32.18 -8.84 15.86
N THR A 107 31.29 -8.81 14.86
CA THR A 107 29.84 -8.88 15.09
C THR A 107 29.45 -10.22 15.70
N LEU A 108 29.98 -11.33 15.19
CA LEU A 108 29.72 -12.67 15.73
C LEU A 108 30.22 -12.83 17.17
N SER A 109 31.40 -12.29 17.51
CA SER A 109 31.93 -12.33 18.88
C SER A 109 31.08 -11.50 19.86
N LYS A 110 30.53 -10.36 19.43
CA LYS A 110 29.59 -9.57 20.24
C LYS A 110 28.29 -10.33 20.50
N ILE A 111 27.77 -11.01 19.48
CA ILE A 111 26.58 -11.85 19.59
C ILE A 111 26.83 -12.99 20.58
N GLU A 112 27.96 -13.70 20.45
CA GLU A 112 28.33 -14.79 21.37
C GLU A 112 28.42 -14.31 22.82
N THR A 113 29.05 -13.15 23.06
CA THR A 113 29.11 -12.54 24.38
C THR A 113 27.72 -12.21 24.93
N ALA A 114 26.82 -11.66 24.11
CA ALA A 114 25.47 -11.34 24.53
C ALA A 114 24.66 -12.59 24.91
N PHE A 115 24.85 -13.70 24.22
CA PHE A 115 24.21 -14.98 24.60
C PHE A 115 24.75 -15.55 25.91
N MET A 116 25.98 -15.23 26.33
CA MET A 116 26.51 -15.66 27.63
C MET A 116 25.82 -14.98 28.81
N ASP A 117 25.27 -13.78 28.60
CA ASP A 117 24.55 -13.01 29.60
C ASP A 117 23.06 -13.42 29.72
N ILE A 118 22.56 -14.25 28.79
CA ILE A 118 21.19 -14.78 28.78
C ILE A 118 21.12 -16.05 29.62
N GLU A 119 20.04 -16.20 30.40
CA GLU A 119 19.78 -17.40 31.19
C GLU A 119 19.82 -18.67 30.32
N ASP A 120 20.55 -19.69 30.77
CA ASP A 120 20.81 -20.94 30.05
C ASP A 120 21.41 -20.79 28.62
N GLN A 121 21.85 -19.59 28.22
CA GLN A 121 22.24 -19.25 26.84
C GLN A 121 21.13 -19.53 25.81
N LYS A 122 19.87 -19.36 26.25
CA LYS A 122 18.66 -19.60 25.46
C LYS A 122 17.85 -18.32 25.36
N ALA A 123 17.94 -17.65 24.20
CA ALA A 123 17.19 -16.43 23.94
C ALA A 123 15.73 -16.76 23.60
N ASP A 124 14.78 -16.17 24.32
CA ASP A 124 13.39 -16.11 23.89
C ASP A 124 13.18 -14.96 22.87
N ILE A 125 11.94 -14.78 22.40
CA ILE A 125 11.63 -13.74 21.40
C ILE A 125 11.87 -12.31 21.92
N TYR A 126 11.79 -12.07 23.23
CA TYR A 126 12.00 -10.74 23.82
C TYR A 126 13.49 -10.40 23.90
N GLU A 127 14.32 -11.36 24.28
CA GLU A 127 15.78 -11.22 24.27
C GLU A 127 16.35 -11.04 22.86
N MET A 128 15.68 -11.59 21.84
CA MET A 128 16.06 -11.37 20.43
C MET A 128 16.02 -9.91 20.00
N GLY A 129 15.29 -9.02 20.70
CA GLY A 129 15.34 -7.59 20.44
C GLY A 129 16.73 -6.99 20.68
N LYS A 130 17.41 -7.39 21.76
CA LYS A 130 18.80 -6.97 22.04
C LYS A 130 19.76 -7.53 20.99
N ILE A 131 19.56 -8.78 20.61
CA ILE A 131 20.36 -9.44 19.57
C ILE A 131 20.21 -8.76 18.21
N ALA A 132 18.99 -8.37 17.81
CA ALA A 132 18.72 -7.63 16.58
C ALA A 132 19.52 -6.32 16.53
N LYS A 133 19.55 -5.56 17.65
CA LYS A 133 20.35 -4.33 17.77
C LYS A 133 21.84 -4.56 17.63
N LEU A 134 22.38 -5.62 18.23
CA LEU A 134 23.79 -6.00 18.07
C LEU A 134 24.15 -6.38 16.63
N CYS A 135 23.18 -6.93 15.90
CA CYS A 135 23.29 -7.25 14.48
C CYS A 135 23.18 -6.01 13.56
N GLY A 136 22.89 -4.83 14.10
CA GLY A 136 22.63 -3.62 13.33
C GLY A 136 21.25 -3.59 12.67
N CYS A 137 20.32 -4.43 13.12
CA CYS A 137 18.96 -4.51 12.59
C CYS A 137 17.95 -3.74 13.48
N PRO A 138 16.86 -3.21 12.90
CA PRO A 138 15.73 -2.68 13.67
C PRO A 138 15.09 -3.71 14.60
N LEU A 139 14.43 -3.26 15.67
CA LEU A 139 13.85 -4.10 16.72
C LEU A 139 12.93 -5.18 16.18
N TYR A 140 12.02 -4.83 15.27
CA TYR A 140 11.02 -5.75 14.72
C TYR A 140 11.59 -6.83 13.79
N TRP A 141 12.90 -6.84 13.53
CA TRP A 141 13.56 -7.99 12.92
C TRP A 141 13.70 -9.17 13.89
N LYS A 142 13.45 -8.97 15.20
CA LYS A 142 13.53 -10.00 16.23
C LYS A 142 12.69 -11.23 15.91
N ALA A 143 11.47 -11.09 15.40
CA ALA A 143 10.61 -12.22 15.05
C ALA A 143 11.11 -13.00 13.82
N PRO A 144 11.42 -12.36 12.67
CA PRO A 144 12.10 -13.04 11.55
C PRO A 144 13.37 -13.79 11.98
N MET A 145 14.22 -13.15 12.78
CA MET A 145 15.45 -13.75 13.29
C MET A 145 15.18 -14.95 14.21
N PHE A 146 14.25 -14.82 15.14
CA PHE A 146 13.86 -15.89 16.06
C PHE A 146 13.34 -17.10 15.30
N ARG A 147 12.45 -16.88 14.31
CA ARG A 147 11.88 -17.95 13.49
C ARG A 147 12.93 -18.63 12.63
N ALA A 148 13.74 -17.86 11.91
CA ALA A 148 14.79 -18.40 11.03
C ALA A 148 15.83 -19.23 11.81
N ALA A 149 16.08 -18.88 13.08
CA ALA A 149 16.98 -19.63 13.95
C ALA A 149 16.33 -20.86 14.62
N GLY A 150 15.06 -21.16 14.28
CA GLY A 150 14.30 -22.33 14.75
C GLY A 150 13.55 -22.12 16.06
N GLY A 151 13.47 -20.89 16.57
CA GLY A 151 12.92 -20.56 17.88
C GLY A 151 11.45 -20.93 18.06
N GLU A 152 10.63 -20.85 17.01
CA GLU A 152 9.20 -21.23 17.06
C GLU A 152 9.01 -22.72 17.41
N ARG A 153 9.94 -23.59 16.98
CA ARG A 153 9.87 -25.03 17.24
C ARG A 153 10.36 -25.41 18.63
N THR A 154 11.34 -24.68 19.16
CA THR A 154 12.02 -24.99 20.42
C THR A 154 11.55 -24.13 21.61
N GLY A 155 10.86 -23.03 21.34
CA GLY A 155 10.50 -21.99 22.32
C GLY A 155 11.65 -21.01 22.64
N PHE A 156 12.85 -21.28 22.17
CA PHE A 156 14.05 -20.47 22.38
C PHE A 156 15.07 -20.68 21.25
N VAL A 157 16.03 -19.77 21.14
CA VAL A 157 17.16 -19.84 20.21
C VAL A 157 18.47 -19.99 20.99
N SER A 158 19.35 -20.90 20.57
CA SER A 158 20.68 -21.05 21.18
C SER A 158 21.72 -20.20 20.45
N ALA A 159 22.79 -19.83 21.15
CA ALA A 159 23.91 -19.10 20.56
C ALA A 159 24.44 -19.80 19.30
N GLN A 160 24.60 -21.13 19.37
CA GLN A 160 25.11 -21.94 18.27
C GLN A 160 24.22 -21.88 17.02
N SER A 161 22.88 -22.01 17.19
CA SER A 161 21.97 -21.98 16.04
C SER A 161 21.91 -20.59 15.42
N PHE A 162 21.88 -19.53 16.24
CA PHE A 162 21.84 -18.16 15.76
C PHE A 162 23.14 -17.74 15.07
N ILE A 163 24.30 -18.01 15.66
CA ILE A 163 25.61 -17.68 15.07
C ILE A 163 25.80 -18.40 13.73
N ALA A 164 25.38 -19.67 13.63
CA ALA A 164 25.45 -20.41 12.37
C ALA A 164 24.57 -19.78 11.28
N LEU A 165 23.33 -19.39 11.61
CA LEU A 165 22.43 -18.68 10.72
C LEU A 165 23.02 -17.33 10.30
N TRP A 166 23.42 -16.50 11.27
CA TRP A 166 23.87 -15.14 11.02
C TRP A 166 25.18 -15.10 10.23
N ARG A 167 26.12 -16.01 10.51
CA ARG A 167 27.34 -16.17 9.71
C ARG A 167 27.03 -16.49 8.26
N LYS A 168 26.09 -17.42 8.01
CA LYS A 168 25.67 -17.74 6.64
C LYS A 168 25.06 -16.51 5.95
N LEU A 169 24.16 -15.82 6.64
CA LEU A 169 23.47 -14.64 6.13
C LEU A 169 24.44 -13.50 5.80
N LEU A 170 25.45 -13.24 6.63
CA LEU A 170 26.48 -12.22 6.37
C LEU A 170 27.37 -12.57 5.16
N ASN A 171 27.59 -13.86 4.89
CA ASN A 171 28.41 -14.31 3.76
C ASN A 171 27.65 -14.30 2.43
N ASP A 172 26.36 -14.62 2.47
CA ASP A 172 25.56 -14.83 1.26
C ASP A 172 24.71 -13.61 0.87
N HIS A 173 24.39 -12.71 1.82
CA HIS A 173 23.47 -11.58 1.63
C HIS A 173 24.06 -10.26 2.14
N HIS A 174 24.20 -9.28 1.24
CA HIS A 174 25.01 -8.07 1.45
C HIS A 174 24.19 -6.79 1.58
N ASP A 175 22.86 -6.85 1.53
CA ASP A 175 21.96 -5.73 1.80
C ASP A 175 20.76 -6.13 2.65
N ASP A 176 20.06 -5.16 3.21
CA ASP A 176 18.96 -5.45 4.14
C ASP A 176 17.79 -6.18 3.45
N ALA A 177 17.52 -5.87 2.18
CA ALA A 177 16.47 -6.53 1.42
C ALA A 177 16.74 -8.04 1.24
N SER A 178 17.95 -8.43 0.82
CA SER A 178 18.33 -9.84 0.64
C SER A 178 18.32 -10.60 1.97
N LYS A 179 18.86 -10.00 3.03
CA LYS A 179 18.82 -10.55 4.39
C LYS A 179 17.38 -10.76 4.87
N PHE A 180 16.52 -9.76 4.69
CA PHE A 180 15.13 -9.80 5.10
C PHE A 180 14.34 -10.89 4.36
N ILE A 181 14.51 -11.01 3.03
CA ILE A 181 13.93 -12.13 2.26
C ILE A 181 14.41 -13.46 2.82
N CYS A 182 15.72 -13.64 3.07
CA CYS A 182 16.26 -14.89 3.58
C CYS A 182 15.70 -15.27 4.97
N LEU A 183 15.41 -14.30 5.83
CA LEU A 183 14.89 -14.55 7.18
C LEU A 183 13.41 -14.97 7.18
N LEU A 184 12.60 -14.45 6.26
CA LEU A 184 11.16 -14.69 6.22
C LEU A 184 10.75 -15.80 5.25
N ALA A 185 11.51 -16.01 4.18
CA ALA A 185 11.13 -16.94 3.12
C ALA A 185 11.12 -18.38 3.62
N LYS A 186 10.15 -19.16 3.13
CA LYS A 186 10.14 -20.63 3.26
C LYS A 186 11.45 -21.22 2.72
N PRO A 187 11.92 -22.38 3.24
CA PRO A 187 13.15 -23.01 2.77
C PRO A 187 13.14 -23.21 1.25
N SER A 188 14.22 -22.81 0.58
CA SER A 188 14.39 -22.88 -0.88
C SER A 188 13.57 -21.89 -1.71
N SER A 189 12.88 -20.92 -1.07
CA SER A 189 12.25 -19.78 -1.76
C SER A 189 13.18 -18.57 -1.76
N ASN A 190 13.14 -17.77 -2.83
CA ASN A 190 13.84 -16.49 -2.97
C ASN A 190 12.88 -15.29 -3.03
N SER A 191 11.63 -15.50 -2.62
CA SER A 191 10.56 -14.52 -2.60
C SER A 191 9.62 -14.76 -1.43
N LEU A 192 8.90 -13.72 -1.01
CA LEU A 192 7.92 -13.79 0.07
C LEU A 192 6.50 -13.86 -0.48
N GLU A 193 5.73 -14.82 0.02
CA GLU A 193 4.28 -14.92 -0.16
C GLU A 193 3.56 -14.24 1.02
N GLN A 194 2.24 -14.09 0.94
CA GLN A 194 1.48 -13.37 1.96
C GLN A 194 1.64 -13.98 3.36
N GLU A 195 1.65 -15.32 3.45
CA GLU A 195 1.71 -16.03 4.73
C GLU A 195 3.07 -15.88 5.42
N ASP A 196 4.12 -15.53 4.67
CA ASP A 196 5.47 -15.35 5.20
C ASP A 196 5.55 -14.12 6.11
N PHE A 197 4.67 -13.12 5.93
CA PHE A 197 4.60 -11.90 6.75
C PHE A 197 3.84 -12.08 8.07
N ILE A 198 3.03 -13.14 8.21
CA ILE A 198 2.18 -13.35 9.40
C ILE A 198 2.98 -13.32 10.71
N PRO A 199 4.12 -14.02 10.87
CA PRO A 199 4.85 -14.02 12.15
C PRO A 199 5.46 -12.68 12.51
N LEU A 200 5.91 -11.92 11.49
CA LEU A 200 6.42 -10.57 11.70
C LEU A 200 5.30 -9.68 12.25
N LEU A 201 4.13 -9.71 11.61
CA LEU A 201 3.01 -8.87 11.99
C LEU A 201 2.36 -9.30 13.30
N GLN A 202 2.33 -10.60 13.59
CA GLN A 202 1.94 -11.13 14.89
C GLN A 202 2.78 -10.50 16.00
N ASP A 203 4.12 -10.50 15.84
CA ASP A 203 5.03 -9.90 16.81
C ASP A 203 4.87 -8.36 16.91
N VAL A 204 4.55 -7.68 15.81
CA VAL A 204 4.21 -6.25 15.82
C VAL A 204 2.97 -5.98 16.67
N VAL A 205 1.87 -6.70 16.44
CA VAL A 205 0.64 -6.58 17.26
C VAL A 205 0.92 -6.95 18.72
N ASP A 206 1.75 -7.97 18.95
CA ASP A 206 2.05 -8.46 20.28
C ASP A 206 2.98 -7.52 21.09
N THR A 207 3.74 -6.64 20.44
CA THR A 207 4.79 -5.87 21.16
C THR A 207 4.77 -4.37 20.93
N HIS A 208 4.09 -3.86 19.89
CA HIS A 208 3.97 -2.42 19.68
C HIS A 208 3.00 -1.78 20.68
N PRO A 209 3.38 -0.68 21.37
CA PRO A 209 2.54 -0.05 22.39
C PRO A 209 1.18 0.40 21.83
N GLY A 210 1.18 1.00 20.64
CA GLY A 210 -0.03 1.45 19.95
C GLY A 210 -0.98 0.36 19.44
N LEU A 211 -0.67 -0.94 19.64
CA LEU A 211 -1.53 -2.06 19.22
C LEU A 211 -1.89 -3.00 20.38
N THR A 212 -1.48 -2.69 21.61
CA THR A 212 -1.69 -3.56 22.78
C THR A 212 -3.15 -3.93 23.02
N PHE A 213 -4.08 -3.03 22.71
CA PHE A 213 -5.53 -3.27 22.83
C PHE A 213 -6.08 -4.32 21.85
N LEU A 214 -5.41 -4.58 20.72
CA LEU A 214 -5.85 -5.58 19.75
C LEU A 214 -5.64 -7.02 20.23
N LYS A 215 -4.79 -7.23 21.24
CA LYS A 215 -4.52 -8.57 21.79
C LYS A 215 -5.77 -9.22 22.38
N ASP A 216 -6.65 -8.40 22.96
CA ASP A 216 -7.86 -8.86 23.62
C ASP A 216 -9.04 -9.02 22.61
N ALA A 217 -8.83 -8.72 21.33
CA ALA A 217 -9.84 -8.75 20.26
C ALA A 217 -9.39 -9.65 19.08
N PRO A 218 -9.51 -10.98 19.18
CA PRO A 218 -8.90 -11.93 18.22
C PRO A 218 -9.45 -11.81 16.79
N GLU A 219 -10.72 -11.43 16.61
CA GLU A 219 -11.28 -11.21 15.27
C GLU A 219 -10.59 -10.02 14.57
N PHE A 220 -10.48 -8.89 15.28
CA PHE A 220 -9.81 -7.68 14.79
C PHE A 220 -8.31 -7.86 14.61
N HIS A 221 -7.70 -8.65 15.47
CA HIS A 221 -6.30 -9.05 15.36
C HIS A 221 -6.00 -9.67 13.99
N SER A 222 -6.75 -10.71 13.62
CA SER A 222 -6.53 -11.41 12.35
C SER A 222 -6.81 -10.51 11.12
N ARG A 223 -7.81 -9.61 11.25
CA ARG A 223 -8.19 -8.67 10.18
C ARG A 223 -7.17 -7.56 10.00
N TYR A 224 -6.63 -7.02 11.08
CA TYR A 224 -5.54 -6.04 11.04
C TYR A 224 -4.32 -6.63 10.32
N ILE A 225 -3.86 -7.83 10.71
CA ILE A 225 -2.74 -8.52 10.04
C ILE A 225 -3.04 -8.69 8.55
N THR A 226 -4.23 -9.18 8.20
CA THR A 226 -4.64 -9.36 6.80
C THR A 226 -4.55 -8.05 6.01
N THR A 227 -5.06 -6.96 6.58
CA THR A 227 -5.05 -5.63 5.94
C THR A 227 -3.64 -5.09 5.76
N VAL A 228 -2.78 -5.19 6.78
CA VAL A 228 -1.38 -4.77 6.66
C VAL A 228 -0.66 -5.57 5.57
N ILE A 229 -0.88 -6.89 5.49
CA ILE A 229 -0.33 -7.73 4.40
C ILE A 229 -0.84 -7.23 3.04
N GLN A 230 -2.15 -6.97 2.89
CA GLN A 230 -2.68 -6.48 1.62
C GLN A 230 -2.06 -5.13 1.24
N ARG A 231 -1.91 -4.20 2.19
CA ARG A 231 -1.25 -2.90 1.96
C ARG A 231 0.23 -3.06 1.58
N ILE A 232 0.95 -4.00 2.21
CA ILE A 232 2.34 -4.34 1.82
C ILE A 232 2.38 -4.83 0.37
N PHE A 233 1.54 -5.79 0.00
CA PHE A 233 1.54 -6.31 -1.38
C PHE A 233 1.05 -5.29 -2.40
N TYR A 234 0.09 -4.44 -2.04
CA TYR A 234 -0.42 -3.36 -2.87
C TYR A 234 0.69 -2.37 -3.27
N THR A 235 1.55 -1.99 -2.33
CA THR A 235 2.62 -1.02 -2.58
C THR A 235 3.93 -1.66 -3.04
N VAL A 236 4.30 -2.83 -2.50
CA VAL A 236 5.62 -3.45 -2.75
C VAL A 236 5.59 -4.40 -3.95
N ASN A 237 4.57 -5.25 -4.10
CA ASN A 237 4.52 -6.27 -5.16
C ASN A 237 4.02 -5.70 -6.50
N ARG A 238 4.77 -4.73 -7.04
CA ARG A 238 4.42 -4.03 -8.29
C ARG A 238 4.36 -4.95 -9.52
N SER A 239 4.90 -6.16 -9.45
CA SER A 239 4.78 -7.19 -10.50
C SER A 239 3.43 -7.91 -10.54
N TRP A 240 2.56 -7.73 -9.53
CA TRP A 240 1.31 -8.49 -9.32
C TRP A 240 1.51 -10.01 -9.19
N SER A 241 2.75 -10.49 -9.08
CA SER A 241 3.08 -11.91 -9.07
C SER A 241 2.60 -12.65 -7.83
N GLY A 242 2.46 -11.97 -6.69
CA GLY A 242 2.18 -12.57 -5.37
C GLY A 242 3.41 -13.03 -4.64
N LYS A 243 4.58 -12.68 -5.18
CA LYS A 243 5.87 -13.09 -4.70
C LYS A 243 6.74 -11.85 -4.63
N ILE A 244 6.87 -11.29 -3.43
CA ILE A 244 7.73 -10.13 -3.19
C ILE A 244 9.18 -10.55 -3.31
N THR A 245 9.91 -9.91 -4.22
CA THR A 245 11.35 -10.16 -4.43
C THR A 245 12.22 -9.16 -3.68
N SER A 246 13.51 -9.48 -3.48
CA SER A 246 14.47 -8.52 -2.91
C SER A 246 14.54 -7.21 -3.70
N THR A 247 14.40 -7.26 -5.02
CA THR A 247 14.35 -6.06 -5.88
C THR A 247 13.13 -5.19 -5.62
N GLU A 248 11.97 -5.79 -5.37
CA GLU A 248 10.75 -5.04 -5.03
C GLU A 248 10.87 -4.40 -3.64
N ILE A 249 11.43 -5.11 -2.65
CA ILE A 249 11.73 -4.54 -1.33
C ILE A 249 12.72 -3.36 -1.44
N ARG A 250 13.79 -3.49 -2.22
CA ARG A 250 14.77 -2.40 -2.42
C ARG A 250 14.17 -1.13 -3.01
N LYS A 251 13.10 -1.29 -3.81
CA LYS A 251 12.43 -0.18 -4.51
C LYS A 251 11.25 0.38 -3.73
N SER A 252 10.88 -0.21 -2.60
CA SER A 252 9.86 0.30 -1.71
C SER A 252 10.47 0.96 -0.48
N ASN A 253 9.64 1.62 0.31
CA ASN A 253 10.01 2.16 1.62
C ASN A 253 9.73 1.18 2.77
N PHE A 254 9.33 -0.07 2.50
CA PHE A 254 8.83 -0.98 3.53
C PHE A 254 9.82 -1.22 4.70
N LEU A 255 11.11 -1.46 4.41
CA LEU A 255 12.11 -1.67 5.47
C LEU A 255 12.40 -0.41 6.28
N GLN A 256 12.30 0.76 5.65
CA GLN A 256 12.43 2.05 6.33
C GLN A 256 11.24 2.25 7.27
N THR A 257 10.01 2.00 6.79
CA THR A 257 8.80 2.08 7.61
C THR A 257 8.79 1.06 8.74
N LEU A 258 9.28 -0.16 8.51
CA LEU A 258 9.41 -1.18 9.56
C LEU A 258 10.40 -0.75 10.66
N ALA A 259 11.45 0.01 10.30
CA ALA A 259 12.38 0.55 11.29
C ALA A 259 11.73 1.63 12.16
N LEU A 260 10.85 2.48 11.59
CA LEU A 260 10.17 3.55 12.33
C LEU A 260 9.25 3.06 13.45
N LEU A 261 8.75 1.82 13.38
CA LEU A 261 7.88 1.24 14.42
C LEU A 261 8.50 1.21 15.82
N GLU A 262 9.83 1.24 15.95
CA GLU A 262 10.47 1.27 17.28
C GLU A 262 10.65 2.70 17.82
N GLU A 263 10.50 3.71 16.96
CA GLU A 263 10.71 5.12 17.28
C GLU A 263 9.39 5.86 17.53
N GLU A 264 8.30 5.40 16.93
CA GLU A 264 6.99 6.05 16.97
C GLU A 264 5.98 5.18 17.74
N GLU A 265 5.53 5.67 18.90
CA GLU A 265 4.60 4.94 19.77
C GLU A 265 3.16 4.98 19.26
N ASP A 266 2.79 6.07 18.57
CA ASP A 266 1.47 6.23 17.95
C ASP A 266 1.47 5.58 16.55
N ILE A 267 0.94 4.36 16.47
CA ILE A 267 0.92 3.56 15.25
C ILE A 267 0.21 4.28 14.08
N ASN A 268 -0.67 5.25 14.37
CA ASN A 268 -1.41 5.99 13.35
C ASN A 268 -0.57 7.07 12.66
N GLN A 269 0.55 7.51 13.25
CA GLN A 269 1.51 8.37 12.56
C GLN A 269 2.26 7.62 11.44
N ILE A 270 2.29 6.29 11.50
CA ILE A 270 2.87 5.43 10.47
C ILE A 270 1.76 5.08 9.47
N THR A 271 1.40 6.06 8.63
CA THR A 271 0.31 5.95 7.65
C THR A 271 0.56 4.81 6.66
N ASP A 272 1.81 4.66 6.21
CA ASP A 272 2.25 3.58 5.34
C ASP A 272 2.18 2.21 6.05
N TYR A 273 1.44 1.28 5.45
CA TYR A 273 1.25 -0.11 5.89
C TYR A 273 0.52 -0.30 7.23
N PHE A 274 0.98 0.32 8.31
CA PHE A 274 0.69 -0.10 9.69
C PHE A 274 -0.42 0.67 10.43
N SER A 275 -0.82 1.86 9.95
CA SER A 275 -1.86 2.66 10.60
C SER A 275 -3.12 1.86 10.94
N TYR A 276 -3.52 1.92 12.22
CA TYR A 276 -4.72 1.29 12.73
C TYR A 276 -5.98 2.03 12.26
N GLU A 277 -5.94 3.37 12.19
CA GLU A 277 -7.03 4.19 11.65
C GLU A 277 -7.40 3.77 10.23
N HIS A 278 -6.40 3.58 9.36
CA HIS A 278 -6.64 3.10 7.99
C HIS A 278 -7.28 1.72 7.98
N PHE A 279 -6.79 0.80 8.81
CA PHE A 279 -7.40 -0.52 8.95
C PHE A 279 -8.87 -0.43 9.41
N TYR A 280 -9.15 0.42 10.40
CA TYR A 280 -10.48 0.57 10.97
C TYR A 280 -11.49 1.04 9.92
N VAL A 281 -11.14 2.05 9.12
CA VAL A 281 -11.97 2.53 8.01
C VAL A 281 -12.24 1.40 7.00
N ILE A 282 -11.20 0.69 6.56
CA ILE A 282 -11.35 -0.43 5.61
C ILE A 282 -12.31 -1.49 6.17
N TYR A 283 -12.15 -1.83 7.44
CA TYR A 283 -12.97 -2.85 8.10
C TYR A 283 -14.42 -2.39 8.27
N CYS A 284 -14.66 -1.15 8.70
CA CYS A 284 -16.02 -0.60 8.84
C CYS A 284 -16.76 -0.57 7.50
N LYS A 285 -16.11 -0.09 6.42
CA LYS A 285 -16.71 -0.09 5.09
C LYS A 285 -17.03 -1.50 4.58
N PHE A 286 -16.17 -2.48 4.87
CA PHE A 286 -16.49 -3.88 4.57
C PHE A 286 -17.71 -4.37 5.35
N TRP A 287 -17.73 -4.12 6.66
CA TRP A 287 -18.77 -4.58 7.57
C TRP A 287 -20.14 -3.97 7.24
N GLU A 288 -20.19 -2.72 6.78
CA GLU A 288 -21.41 -2.06 6.30
C GLU A 288 -22.02 -2.76 5.08
N LEU A 289 -21.19 -3.35 4.21
CA LEU A 289 -21.65 -4.06 3.02
C LEU A 289 -22.02 -5.52 3.31
N ASP A 290 -21.26 -6.21 4.16
CA ASP A 290 -21.44 -7.61 4.58
C ASP A 290 -22.58 -7.76 5.60
N SER A 291 -23.81 -7.60 5.13
CA SER A 291 -25.02 -7.61 5.97
C SER A 291 -25.38 -8.99 6.54
N ASP A 292 -24.97 -10.08 5.90
CA ASP A 292 -25.20 -11.45 6.38
C ASP A 292 -24.02 -12.02 7.18
N HIS A 293 -22.93 -11.25 7.30
CA HIS A 293 -21.74 -11.54 8.09
C HIS A 293 -21.08 -12.87 7.69
N ASP A 294 -21.06 -13.15 6.39
CA ASP A 294 -20.44 -14.35 5.84
C ASP A 294 -18.96 -14.15 5.49
N LEU A 295 -18.45 -12.92 5.67
CA LEU A 295 -17.07 -12.50 5.39
C LEU A 295 -16.73 -12.44 3.90
N TYR A 296 -17.74 -12.34 3.05
CA TYR A 296 -17.65 -12.12 1.62
C TYR A 296 -18.57 -10.99 1.17
N ILE A 297 -18.25 -10.39 0.02
CA ILE A 297 -19.04 -9.35 -0.62
C ILE A 297 -19.47 -9.85 -1.99
N SER A 298 -20.78 -9.90 -2.26
CA SER A 298 -21.30 -10.19 -3.58
C SER A 298 -21.32 -8.94 -4.47
N GLN A 299 -21.57 -9.10 -5.78
CA GLN A 299 -21.77 -7.96 -6.68
C GLN A 299 -22.88 -7.02 -6.21
N ALA A 300 -23.97 -7.57 -5.67
CA ALA A 300 -25.10 -6.79 -5.16
C ALA A 300 -24.79 -6.06 -3.85
N ASP A 301 -23.79 -6.54 -3.10
CA ASP A 301 -23.30 -5.85 -1.91
C ASP A 301 -22.38 -4.70 -2.34
N LEU A 302 -21.43 -4.97 -3.23
CA LEU A 302 -20.52 -3.95 -3.73
C LEU A 302 -21.23 -2.81 -4.47
N SER A 303 -22.34 -3.10 -5.16
CA SER A 303 -23.13 -2.05 -5.83
C SER A 303 -23.72 -1.04 -4.87
N ARG A 304 -23.89 -1.37 -3.58
CA ARG A 304 -24.40 -0.41 -2.59
C ARG A 304 -23.33 0.55 -2.07
N TYR A 305 -22.05 0.29 -2.36
CA TYR A 305 -20.95 1.15 -1.93
C TYR A 305 -21.07 2.56 -2.54
N ASN A 306 -20.85 3.59 -1.71
CA ASN A 306 -20.98 5.02 -2.06
C ASN A 306 -22.24 5.32 -2.90
N ASP A 307 -23.42 4.90 -2.41
CA ASP A 307 -24.70 5.19 -3.05
C ASP A 307 -24.77 4.82 -4.55
N GLN A 308 -24.18 3.67 -4.91
CA GLN A 308 -24.07 3.20 -6.30
C GLN A 308 -23.24 4.14 -7.19
N ALA A 309 -22.19 4.78 -6.66
CA ALA A 309 -21.32 5.68 -7.44
C ALA A 309 -20.65 4.99 -8.64
N SER A 310 -20.19 3.74 -8.47
CA SER A 310 -19.60 2.93 -9.53
C SER A 310 -20.65 2.30 -10.45
N SER A 311 -20.36 2.24 -11.75
CA SER A 311 -21.21 1.56 -12.74
C SER A 311 -21.31 0.05 -12.49
N ASN A 312 -22.42 -0.58 -12.89
CA ASN A 312 -22.56 -2.03 -12.77
C ASN A 312 -21.58 -2.75 -13.69
N ARG A 313 -21.34 -2.23 -14.91
CA ARG A 313 -20.36 -2.79 -15.85
C ARG A 313 -18.97 -2.87 -15.21
N ILE A 314 -18.51 -1.84 -14.48
CA ILE A 314 -17.19 -1.92 -13.83
C ILE A 314 -17.19 -2.88 -12.63
N ILE A 315 -18.29 -2.95 -11.87
CA ILE A 315 -18.44 -3.90 -10.76
C ILE A 315 -18.35 -5.33 -11.30
N GLU A 316 -19.06 -5.67 -12.37
CA GLU A 316 -18.96 -7.00 -13.00
C GLU A 316 -17.51 -7.34 -13.41
N ARG A 317 -16.73 -6.35 -13.88
CA ARG A 317 -15.31 -6.55 -14.23
C ARG A 317 -14.44 -6.89 -13.02
N ILE A 318 -14.73 -6.37 -11.83
CA ILE A 318 -14.01 -6.76 -10.60
C ILE A 318 -14.18 -8.26 -10.34
N PHE A 319 -15.41 -8.78 -10.51
CA PHE A 319 -15.73 -10.19 -10.27
C PHE A 319 -15.35 -11.12 -11.45
N SER A 320 -14.97 -10.56 -12.59
CA SER A 320 -14.54 -11.31 -13.77
C SER A 320 -13.17 -11.98 -13.63
N GLY A 321 -12.43 -11.70 -12.55
CA GLY A 321 -11.05 -12.16 -12.32
C GLY A 321 -9.97 -11.33 -12.99
N ALA A 322 -10.30 -10.13 -13.47
CA ALA A 322 -9.32 -9.17 -13.98
C ALA A 322 -8.28 -8.74 -12.93
N VAL A 323 -8.72 -8.66 -11.67
CA VAL A 323 -7.97 -8.10 -10.53
C VAL A 323 -7.86 -9.04 -9.33
N THR A 324 -8.40 -10.26 -9.41
CA THR A 324 -8.36 -11.24 -8.33
C THR A 324 -7.43 -12.40 -8.67
N ARG A 325 -6.86 -13.04 -7.64
CA ARG A 325 -5.94 -14.18 -7.82
C ARG A 325 -6.71 -15.48 -7.91
N GLY A 326 -6.35 -16.31 -8.90
CA GLY A 326 -6.97 -17.62 -9.08
C GLY A 326 -8.34 -17.54 -9.76
N LYS A 327 -9.21 -18.51 -9.48
CA LYS A 327 -10.54 -18.64 -10.12
C LYS A 327 -11.70 -18.64 -9.13
N THR A 328 -11.44 -18.35 -7.86
CA THR A 328 -12.44 -18.47 -6.78
C THR A 328 -13.56 -17.45 -6.99
N VAL A 329 -13.22 -16.17 -7.12
CA VAL A 329 -14.21 -15.08 -7.31
C VAL A 329 -15.05 -15.29 -8.56
N GLN A 330 -14.45 -15.69 -9.69
CA GLN A 330 -15.16 -16.00 -10.93
C GLN A 330 -16.19 -17.13 -10.78
N LYS A 331 -15.90 -18.13 -9.93
CA LYS A 331 -16.76 -19.30 -9.74
C LYS A 331 -17.84 -19.06 -8.69
N GLU A 332 -17.51 -18.34 -7.64
CA GLU A 332 -18.37 -18.16 -6.47
C GLU A 332 -19.20 -16.87 -6.54
N GLY A 333 -18.81 -15.91 -7.38
CA GLY A 333 -19.51 -14.64 -7.53
C GLY A 333 -19.42 -13.73 -6.30
N ARG A 334 -18.47 -14.01 -5.40
CA ARG A 334 -18.21 -13.25 -4.17
C ARG A 334 -16.72 -13.00 -4.01
N MET A 335 -16.36 -11.85 -3.43
CA MET A 335 -14.98 -11.46 -3.16
C MET A 335 -14.69 -11.53 -1.66
N SER A 336 -13.46 -11.88 -1.30
CA SER A 336 -13.05 -11.95 0.10
C SER A 336 -12.76 -10.56 0.69
N TYR A 337 -12.66 -10.46 2.02
CA TYR A 337 -12.13 -9.25 2.68
C TYR A 337 -10.78 -8.79 2.09
N ALA A 338 -9.87 -9.73 1.80
CA ALA A 338 -8.57 -9.40 1.23
C ALA A 338 -8.72 -8.74 -0.14
N ASP A 339 -9.58 -9.27 -1.01
CA ASP A 339 -9.87 -8.66 -2.30
C ASP A 339 -10.53 -7.27 -2.13
N PHE A 340 -11.39 -7.11 -1.12
CA PHE A 340 -12.07 -5.85 -0.83
C PHE A 340 -11.08 -4.76 -0.40
N VAL A 341 -10.04 -5.09 0.37
CA VAL A 341 -8.98 -4.13 0.71
C VAL A 341 -8.34 -3.54 -0.56
N TRP A 342 -8.08 -4.37 -1.56
CA TRP A 342 -7.52 -3.90 -2.84
C TRP A 342 -8.50 -3.03 -3.61
N PHE A 343 -9.78 -3.41 -3.64
CA PHE A 343 -10.84 -2.60 -4.25
C PHE A 343 -10.90 -1.21 -3.60
N LEU A 344 -11.03 -1.15 -2.28
CA LEU A 344 -11.27 0.12 -1.57
C LEU A 344 -10.10 1.09 -1.73
N ILE A 345 -8.87 0.61 -1.57
CA ILE A 345 -7.67 1.46 -1.76
C ILE A 345 -7.58 1.94 -3.22
N SER A 346 -7.94 1.09 -4.19
CA SER A 346 -7.92 1.47 -5.61
C SER A 346 -9.02 2.47 -5.96
N GLU A 347 -10.19 2.36 -5.36
CA GLU A 347 -11.35 3.22 -5.64
C GLU A 347 -11.15 4.64 -5.10
N GLU A 348 -10.52 4.76 -3.93
CA GLU A 348 -10.32 6.05 -3.26
C GLU A 348 -9.06 6.79 -3.71
N ASP A 349 -7.99 6.09 -4.11
CA ASP A 349 -6.80 6.71 -4.70
C ASP A 349 -6.52 6.17 -6.11
N LYS A 350 -7.21 6.75 -7.11
CA LYS A 350 -6.98 6.47 -8.54
C LYS A 350 -5.73 7.13 -9.12
N ARG A 351 -4.93 7.84 -8.32
CA ARG A 351 -3.63 8.40 -8.73
C ARG A 351 -2.50 7.40 -8.47
N ASN A 352 -2.68 6.50 -7.50
CA ASN A 352 -1.70 5.48 -7.17
C ASN A 352 -1.34 4.59 -8.39
N PRO A 353 -0.06 4.30 -8.66
CA PRO A 353 0.33 3.44 -9.78
C PRO A 353 -0.28 2.03 -9.77
N THR A 354 -0.56 1.47 -8.59
CA THR A 354 -1.25 0.17 -8.43
C THR A 354 -2.74 0.30 -8.77
N SER A 355 -3.41 1.37 -8.32
CA SER A 355 -4.80 1.64 -8.69
C SER A 355 -4.96 1.84 -10.21
N ILE A 356 -4.03 2.56 -10.84
CA ILE A 356 -4.05 2.74 -12.29
C ILE A 356 -3.97 1.38 -13.01
N GLU A 357 -3.18 0.44 -12.50
CA GLU A 357 -3.13 -0.93 -13.04
C GLU A 357 -4.40 -1.73 -12.75
N TYR A 358 -4.99 -1.56 -11.56
CA TYR A 358 -6.23 -2.21 -11.16
C TYR A 358 -7.36 -1.86 -12.13
N TRP A 359 -7.60 -0.56 -12.34
CA TRP A 359 -8.68 -0.09 -13.21
C TRP A 359 -8.40 -0.34 -14.69
N PHE A 360 -7.14 -0.27 -15.12
CA PHE A 360 -6.78 -0.63 -16.49
C PHE A 360 -7.13 -2.09 -16.77
N ARG A 361 -6.80 -3.02 -15.88
CA ARG A 361 -7.17 -4.45 -16.02
C ARG A 361 -8.68 -4.66 -16.07
N CYS A 362 -9.45 -3.87 -15.31
CA CYS A 362 -10.90 -3.93 -15.37
C CYS A 362 -11.44 -3.41 -16.71
N MET A 363 -10.89 -2.32 -17.24
CA MET A 363 -11.36 -1.71 -18.50
C MET A 363 -10.86 -2.41 -19.76
N ASP A 364 -9.69 -3.06 -19.71
CA ASP A 364 -9.13 -3.89 -20.78
C ASP A 364 -9.87 -5.24 -20.77
N VAL A 365 -10.97 -5.31 -21.51
CA VAL A 365 -11.92 -6.43 -21.49
C VAL A 365 -11.34 -7.64 -22.20
N ASP A 366 -10.65 -7.42 -23.32
CA ASP A 366 -10.02 -8.49 -24.10
C ASP A 366 -8.60 -8.85 -23.64
N GLY A 367 -7.96 -7.98 -22.85
CA GLY A 367 -6.65 -8.22 -22.25
C GLY A 367 -5.49 -8.01 -23.23
N ASP A 368 -5.69 -7.25 -24.32
CA ASP A 368 -4.66 -7.00 -25.33
C ASP A 368 -3.63 -5.92 -24.93
N GLY A 369 -3.90 -5.21 -23.82
CA GLY A 369 -3.03 -4.15 -23.28
C GLY A 369 -3.32 -2.75 -23.83
N VAL A 370 -4.44 -2.55 -24.53
CA VAL A 370 -4.87 -1.27 -25.12
C VAL A 370 -6.37 -1.06 -24.88
N LEU A 371 -6.77 0.11 -24.39
CA LEU A 371 -8.19 0.47 -24.35
C LEU A 371 -8.65 0.94 -25.73
N SER A 372 -9.43 0.11 -26.39
CA SER A 372 -10.06 0.36 -27.69
C SER A 372 -11.26 1.29 -27.56
N MET A 373 -11.66 1.94 -28.67
CA MET A 373 -12.87 2.78 -28.68
C MET A 373 -14.13 1.99 -28.29
N TYR A 374 -14.20 0.71 -28.64
CA TYR A 374 -15.32 -0.16 -28.29
C TYR A 374 -15.45 -0.36 -26.77
N GLU A 375 -14.33 -0.59 -26.08
CA GLU A 375 -14.33 -0.74 -24.61
C GLU A 375 -14.68 0.57 -23.91
N LEU A 376 -14.15 1.70 -24.41
CA LEU A 376 -14.48 3.02 -23.86
C LEU A 376 -15.97 3.35 -24.04
N GLU A 377 -16.52 3.11 -25.23
CA GLU A 377 -17.96 3.29 -25.51
C GLU A 377 -18.80 2.36 -24.63
N TYR A 378 -18.37 1.11 -24.44
CA TYR A 378 -19.03 0.16 -23.56
C TYR A 378 -19.15 0.67 -22.12
N PHE A 379 -18.11 1.24 -21.50
CA PHE A 379 -18.29 1.79 -20.15
C PHE A 379 -19.09 3.09 -20.15
N TYR A 380 -18.87 3.95 -21.16
CA TYR A 380 -19.53 5.25 -21.22
C TYR A 380 -21.03 5.19 -21.50
N GLU A 381 -21.52 4.17 -22.22
CA GLU A 381 -22.94 3.99 -22.49
C GLU A 381 -23.76 3.90 -21.17
N GLU A 382 -23.29 3.15 -20.17
CA GLU A 382 -23.97 3.11 -18.86
C GLU A 382 -23.87 4.46 -18.13
N GLN A 383 -22.77 5.20 -18.28
CA GLN A 383 -22.66 6.55 -17.71
C GLN A 383 -23.68 7.51 -18.33
N CYS A 384 -23.93 7.42 -19.64
CA CYS A 384 -24.98 8.17 -20.32
C CYS A 384 -26.36 7.84 -19.73
N GLU A 385 -26.71 6.56 -19.63
CA GLU A 385 -27.98 6.12 -19.05
C GLU A 385 -28.19 6.66 -17.62
N ARG A 386 -27.14 6.64 -16.79
CA ARG A 386 -27.19 7.12 -15.41
C ARG A 386 -27.31 8.65 -15.33
N MET A 387 -26.60 9.40 -16.19
CA MET A 387 -26.75 10.85 -16.30
C MET A 387 -28.16 11.25 -16.75
N GLU A 388 -28.70 10.58 -17.76
CA GLU A 388 -30.05 10.82 -18.27
C GLU A 388 -31.12 10.55 -17.20
N ALA A 389 -30.94 9.51 -16.38
CA ALA A 389 -31.81 9.21 -15.24
C ALA A 389 -31.83 10.33 -14.17
N MET A 390 -30.76 11.12 -14.08
CA MET A 390 -30.66 12.31 -13.22
C MET A 390 -31.11 13.61 -13.93
N GLY A 391 -31.52 13.53 -15.20
CA GLY A 391 -31.90 14.68 -16.01
C GLY A 391 -30.71 15.52 -16.50
N ILE A 392 -29.52 14.93 -16.53
CA ILE A 392 -28.29 15.54 -17.05
C ILE A 392 -28.10 15.06 -18.49
N GLU A 393 -27.92 15.99 -19.43
CA GLU A 393 -27.64 15.64 -20.83
C GLU A 393 -26.16 15.22 -20.97
N PRO A 394 -25.87 13.95 -21.33
CA PRO A 394 -24.51 13.49 -21.45
C PRO A 394 -23.86 14.03 -22.73
N LEU A 395 -22.54 14.20 -22.70
CA LEU A 395 -21.77 14.59 -23.88
C LEU A 395 -21.78 13.43 -24.90
N PRO A 396 -21.93 13.69 -26.21
CA PRO A 396 -21.79 12.63 -27.22
C PRO A 396 -20.42 11.95 -27.13
N PHE A 397 -20.39 10.61 -27.26
CA PHE A 397 -19.16 9.83 -27.10
C PHE A 397 -18.00 10.30 -27.98
N HIS A 398 -18.28 10.75 -29.20
CA HIS A 398 -17.24 11.28 -30.10
C HIS A 398 -16.52 12.51 -29.51
N ASP A 399 -17.27 13.43 -28.92
CA ASP A 399 -16.73 14.65 -28.33
C ASP A 399 -15.98 14.33 -27.03
N LEU A 400 -16.53 13.42 -26.21
CA LEU A 400 -15.87 12.91 -25.01
C LEU A 400 -14.53 12.24 -25.36
N LEU A 401 -14.52 11.38 -26.38
CA LEU A 401 -13.34 10.67 -26.81
C LEU A 401 -12.22 11.64 -27.22
N CYS A 402 -12.56 12.74 -27.89
CA CYS A 402 -11.60 13.80 -28.22
C CYS A 402 -11.00 14.41 -26.96
N GLN A 403 -11.83 14.76 -25.97
CA GLN A 403 -11.36 15.29 -24.68
C GLN A 403 -10.46 14.30 -23.94
N MET A 404 -10.83 13.02 -23.91
CA MET A 404 -10.04 11.98 -23.23
C MET A 404 -8.71 11.71 -23.94
N LEU A 405 -8.67 11.76 -25.28
CA LEU A 405 -7.42 11.65 -26.05
C LEU A 405 -6.51 12.86 -25.80
N ASP A 406 -7.05 14.06 -25.66
CA ASP A 406 -6.30 15.26 -25.32
C ASP A 406 -5.80 15.26 -23.87
N LEU A 407 -6.55 14.66 -22.95
CA LEU A 407 -6.16 14.47 -21.55
C LEU A 407 -5.03 13.44 -21.42
N VAL A 408 -5.17 12.28 -22.07
CA VAL A 408 -4.21 11.17 -21.96
C VAL A 408 -2.98 11.38 -22.83
N LYS A 409 -3.16 11.97 -24.03
CA LYS A 409 -2.15 12.13 -25.08
C LYS A 409 -1.39 10.82 -25.33
N PRO A 410 -2.05 9.78 -25.87
CA PRO A 410 -1.42 8.48 -26.06
C PRO A 410 -0.24 8.56 -27.03
N ALA A 411 0.76 7.68 -26.84
CA ALA A 411 1.94 7.65 -27.70
C ALA A 411 1.61 7.22 -29.15
N ILE A 412 0.57 6.41 -29.31
CA ILE A 412 0.02 5.99 -30.60
C ILE A 412 -1.42 6.49 -30.66
N GLU A 413 -1.75 7.21 -31.73
CA GLU A 413 -3.09 7.77 -31.92
C GLU A 413 -4.17 6.68 -31.87
N GLY A 414 -5.24 6.95 -31.11
CA GLY A 414 -6.35 6.01 -30.93
C GLY A 414 -6.05 4.76 -30.09
N LYS A 415 -4.86 4.65 -29.47
CA LYS A 415 -4.48 3.50 -28.63
C LYS A 415 -4.04 3.95 -27.24
N ILE A 416 -4.95 3.87 -26.26
CA ILE A 416 -4.63 4.24 -24.88
C ILE A 416 -4.03 3.02 -24.16
N THR A 417 -2.77 3.11 -23.78
CA THR A 417 -2.10 2.05 -23.01
C THR A 417 -2.01 2.39 -21.52
N LEU A 418 -1.78 1.38 -20.68
CA LEU A 418 -1.47 1.57 -19.27
C LEU A 418 -0.31 2.57 -19.05
N ARG A 419 0.69 2.55 -19.93
CA ARG A 419 1.84 3.47 -19.86
C ARG A 419 1.40 4.91 -20.08
N ASP A 420 0.46 5.15 -20.99
CA ASP A 420 -0.05 6.49 -21.28
C ASP A 420 -0.80 7.06 -20.09
N LEU A 421 -1.68 6.27 -19.46
CA LEU A 421 -2.43 6.67 -18.27
C LEU A 421 -1.53 6.97 -17.06
N LYS A 422 -0.48 6.17 -16.85
CA LYS A 422 0.54 6.48 -15.84
C LYS A 422 1.32 7.76 -16.14
N ARG A 423 1.56 8.05 -17.43
CA ARG A 423 2.34 9.24 -17.86
C ARG A 423 1.53 10.52 -17.74
N CYS A 424 0.23 10.50 -18.05
CA CYS A 424 -0.59 11.72 -18.12
C CYS A 424 -0.84 12.37 -16.75
N ARG A 425 -0.69 11.61 -15.64
CA ARG A 425 -0.97 12.06 -14.25
C ARG A 425 -2.42 12.48 -13.99
N MET A 426 -3.31 12.23 -14.96
CA MET A 426 -4.75 12.55 -14.89
C MET A 426 -5.62 11.30 -15.05
N ALA A 427 -5.05 10.11 -14.79
CA ALA A 427 -5.77 8.83 -14.91
C ALA A 427 -7.03 8.75 -14.03
N HIS A 428 -7.02 9.38 -12.86
CA HIS A 428 -8.18 9.46 -11.98
C HIS A 428 -9.39 10.12 -12.65
N ILE A 429 -9.22 11.27 -13.31
CA ILE A 429 -10.27 11.94 -14.09
C ILE A 429 -10.75 11.05 -15.23
N PHE A 430 -9.81 10.43 -15.95
CA PHE A 430 -10.14 9.50 -17.04
C PHE A 430 -11.03 8.36 -16.52
N TYR A 431 -10.65 7.70 -15.44
CA TYR A 431 -11.41 6.59 -14.88
C TYR A 431 -12.78 7.00 -14.35
N ASP A 432 -12.85 8.10 -13.58
CA ASP A 432 -14.13 8.57 -13.03
C ASP A 432 -15.12 8.89 -14.16
N THR A 433 -14.65 9.50 -15.26
CA THR A 433 -15.47 9.77 -16.46
C THR A 433 -16.17 8.52 -17.00
N PHE A 434 -15.47 7.39 -17.05
CA PHE A 434 -16.00 6.16 -17.64
C PHE A 434 -16.83 5.30 -16.70
N PHE A 435 -16.66 5.41 -15.38
CA PHE A 435 -17.38 4.49 -14.48
C PHE A 435 -17.71 4.98 -13.07
N ASN A 436 -17.29 6.17 -12.63
CA ASN A 436 -17.67 6.73 -11.33
C ASN A 436 -18.42 8.07 -11.52
N LEU A 437 -19.74 8.00 -11.47
CA LEU A 437 -20.60 9.15 -11.77
C LEU A 437 -20.48 10.29 -10.75
N GLU A 438 -20.40 9.95 -9.46
CA GLU A 438 -20.31 10.95 -8.40
C GLU A 438 -19.03 11.78 -8.52
N LYS A 439 -17.88 11.09 -8.59
CA LYS A 439 -16.57 11.75 -8.74
C LYS A 439 -16.46 12.49 -10.08
N TYR A 440 -17.06 11.97 -11.15
CA TYR A 440 -17.13 12.68 -12.44
C TYR A 440 -17.88 14.02 -12.32
N LEU A 441 -19.06 14.03 -11.70
CA LEU A 441 -19.85 15.26 -11.54
C LEU A 441 -19.14 16.29 -10.64
N ASP A 442 -18.37 15.84 -9.66
CA ASP A 442 -17.54 16.70 -8.83
C ASP A 442 -16.40 17.35 -9.62
N HIS A 443 -15.76 16.61 -10.56
CA HIS A 443 -14.72 17.17 -11.43
C HIS A 443 -15.27 18.22 -12.39
N GLU A 444 -16.46 17.98 -12.97
CA GLU A 444 -17.12 18.93 -13.88
C GLU A 444 -17.52 20.25 -13.21
N GLN A 445 -17.82 20.21 -11.91
CA GLN A 445 -18.16 21.41 -11.12
C GLN A 445 -16.93 22.17 -10.62
N ARG A 446 -15.74 21.54 -10.66
CA ARG A 446 -14.51 22.13 -10.12
C ARG A 446 -13.96 23.18 -11.09
N ASP A 447 -13.53 24.32 -10.54
CA ASP A 447 -12.92 25.40 -11.34
C ASP A 447 -11.68 24.87 -12.11
N PRO A 448 -11.61 25.03 -13.45
CA PRO A 448 -10.44 24.64 -14.25
C PRO A 448 -9.10 25.22 -13.76
N PHE A 449 -9.13 26.36 -13.06
CA PHE A 449 -7.93 26.98 -12.48
C PHE A 449 -7.50 26.40 -11.12
N ALA A 450 -8.35 25.59 -10.47
CA ALA A 450 -8.01 24.95 -9.20
C ALA A 450 -6.96 23.85 -9.37
N VAL A 451 -7.00 23.11 -10.48
CA VAL A 451 -6.06 22.01 -10.81
C VAL A 451 -4.61 22.49 -10.95
N GLN A 452 -4.40 23.76 -11.30
CA GLN A 452 -3.05 24.34 -11.43
C GLN A 452 -2.40 24.66 -10.07
N LYS A 453 -3.20 24.92 -9.04
CA LYS A 453 -2.71 25.23 -7.69
C LYS A 453 -2.15 24.01 -6.97
N ASP A 454 -2.71 22.83 -7.24
CA ASP A 454 -2.27 21.55 -6.63
C ASP A 454 -0.84 21.15 -7.06
N VAL A 455 -0.31 21.74 -8.14
CA VAL A 455 1.05 21.47 -8.65
C VAL A 455 2.12 22.35 -7.99
N GLU A 456 1.72 23.47 -7.37
CA GLU A 456 2.66 24.50 -6.85
C GLU A 456 2.98 24.39 -5.35
N ASN A 457 2.34 23.49 -4.60
CA ASN A 457 2.66 23.24 -3.19
C ASN A 457 3.90 22.32 -3.06
N GLU A 458 5.03 22.86 -2.58
CA GLU A 458 6.29 22.11 -2.39
C GLU A 458 6.33 21.19 -1.14
N GLY A 459 5.21 21.02 -0.43
CA GLY A 459 5.09 20.04 0.65
C GLY A 459 4.66 18.66 0.14
N PRO A 460 5.03 17.54 0.80
CA PRO A 460 4.39 16.27 0.51
C PRO A 460 2.92 16.36 0.97
N GLU A 461 2.01 16.60 0.03
CA GLU A 461 0.59 16.49 0.30
C GLU A 461 0.24 15.03 0.63
N PRO A 462 -0.65 14.77 1.61
CA PRO A 462 -1.13 13.42 1.89
C PRO A 462 -1.78 12.84 0.65
N SER A 463 -1.66 11.52 0.47
CA SER A 463 -2.31 10.84 -0.66
C SER A 463 -3.83 10.97 -0.57
N ASP A 464 -4.52 10.75 -1.69
CA ASP A 464 -5.99 10.75 -1.69
C ASP A 464 -6.53 9.67 -0.72
N TRP A 465 -5.84 8.54 -0.60
CA TRP A 465 -6.14 7.49 0.39
C TRP A 465 -5.97 7.99 1.83
N ASP A 466 -4.84 8.64 2.15
CA ASP A 466 -4.59 9.12 3.52
C ASP A 466 -5.61 10.18 3.93
N ARG A 467 -6.01 11.05 2.99
CA ARG A 467 -7.05 12.06 3.22
C ARG A 467 -8.41 11.41 3.49
N PHE A 468 -8.82 10.49 2.60
CA PHE A 468 -10.06 9.74 2.75
C PHE A 468 -10.11 8.98 4.08
N ALA A 469 -9.06 8.24 4.42
CA ALA A 469 -9.02 7.45 5.64
C ALA A 469 -9.08 8.33 6.90
N ALA A 470 -8.42 9.49 6.91
CA ALA A 470 -8.51 10.43 8.03
C ALA A 470 -9.93 11.00 8.20
N GLU A 471 -10.55 11.45 7.10
CA GLU A 471 -11.90 12.04 7.11
C GLU A 471 -12.98 11.02 7.51
N GLU A 472 -12.91 9.80 6.98
CA GLU A 472 -13.84 8.72 7.32
C GLU A 472 -13.65 8.25 8.77
N TYR A 473 -12.41 8.15 9.24
CA TYR A 473 -12.15 7.78 10.63
C TYR A 473 -12.74 8.79 11.60
N GLU A 474 -12.52 10.10 11.35
CA GLU A 474 -13.12 11.17 12.15
C GLU A 474 -14.65 11.09 12.19
N THR A 475 -15.28 10.79 11.04
CA THR A 475 -16.73 10.62 10.92
C THR A 475 -17.22 9.41 11.72
N LEU A 476 -16.59 8.26 11.56
CA LEU A 476 -16.95 7.02 12.27
C LEU A 476 -16.87 7.19 13.80
N VAL A 477 -15.82 7.86 14.29
CA VAL A 477 -15.63 8.16 15.72
C VAL A 477 -16.67 9.16 16.23
N ALA A 478 -17.03 10.16 15.42
CA ALA A 478 -18.07 11.13 15.77
C ALA A 478 -19.46 10.48 15.89
N GLU A 479 -19.81 9.59 14.97
CA GLU A 479 -21.05 8.82 14.99
C GLU A 479 -21.15 7.93 16.23
N GLU A 480 -20.09 7.20 16.56
CA GLU A 480 -20.04 6.34 17.75
C GLU A 480 -20.17 7.14 19.04
N SER A 481 -19.54 8.32 19.09
CA SER A 481 -19.66 9.24 20.22
C SER A 481 -21.08 9.75 20.39
N ALA A 482 -21.77 10.07 19.29
CA ALA A 482 -23.18 10.46 19.32
C ALA A 482 -24.07 9.30 19.77
N GLN A 483 -23.89 8.10 19.22
CA GLN A 483 -24.66 6.90 19.59
C GLN A 483 -24.51 6.54 21.08
N ALA A 484 -23.28 6.62 21.63
CA ALA A 484 -23.04 6.39 23.04
C ALA A 484 -23.75 7.42 23.94
N GLN A 485 -23.75 8.71 23.56
CA GLN A 485 -24.48 9.76 24.29
C GLN A 485 -26.00 9.55 24.23
N PHE A 486 -26.53 9.06 23.11
CA PHE A 486 -27.94 8.69 22.99
C PHE A 486 -28.29 7.51 23.90
N GLN A 487 -27.47 6.46 23.94
CA GLN A 487 -27.70 5.29 24.81
C GLN A 487 -27.59 5.65 26.30
N GLU A 488 -26.64 6.50 26.71
CA GLU A 488 -26.58 7.03 28.08
C GLU A 488 -27.79 7.91 28.42
N GLY A 489 -28.25 8.75 27.49
CA GLY A 489 -29.45 9.57 27.64
C GLY A 489 -30.73 8.75 27.91
N PHE A 490 -30.84 7.55 27.33
CA PHE A 490 -31.92 6.61 27.63
C PHE A 490 -31.77 5.94 29.00
N ARG A 491 -30.54 5.61 29.43
CA ARG A 491 -30.27 5.11 30.80
C ARG A 491 -30.67 6.14 31.87
N PHE A 492 -30.40 7.43 31.65
CA PHE A 492 -30.78 8.49 32.59
C PHE A 492 -32.28 8.84 32.56
N ARG A 493 -32.99 8.59 31.44
CA ARG A 493 -34.46 8.74 31.38
C ARG A 493 -35.22 7.54 31.93
N GLY A 494 -34.63 6.33 31.92
CA GLY A 494 -35.21 5.13 32.52
C GLY A 494 -35.25 5.11 34.06
N PHE A 495 -34.49 5.98 34.73
CA PHE A 495 -34.46 6.09 36.20
C PHE A 495 -35.43 7.13 36.79
N LYS A 496 -36.31 7.75 35.98
CA LYS A 496 -37.25 8.80 36.43
C LYS A 496 -38.74 8.44 36.40
N ILE A 497 -39.08 7.14 36.36
CA ILE A 497 -40.46 6.70 36.57
C ILE A 497 -40.46 5.58 37.61
N ASN A 498 -40.47 5.98 38.88
CA ASN A 498 -41.08 5.28 40.02
C ASN A 498 -40.91 6.17 41.26
N VAL A 499 -41.83 7.11 41.43
CA VAL A 499 -42.21 7.67 42.73
C VAL A 499 -43.74 7.70 42.78
#